data_AF-A0A1S3GUL8-F1
#
_entry.id   AF-A0A1S3GUL8-F1
#
_cell.length_a   1.000
_cell.length_b   1.000
_cell.length_c   1.000
_cell.angle_alpha   90.00
_cell.angle_beta   90.00
_cell.angle_gamma   90.00
#
_symmetry.space_group_name_H-M   'P 1'
#
loop_
_entity.id
_entity.type
_entity.pdbx_description
1 polymer ?
#
loop_
_entity_poly.entity_id
_entity_poly.type
_entity_poly.pdbx_seq_one_letter_code
_entity_poly.pdbx_strand_id
1 'polypeptide(L)'
;FYPPIDEPSIGNKNIDLSRRQERKHIFQGKTFVFLNAKQHKKLSSAVVFGGGEARLIMEENEEEDSFFSAPGTCVVDTGVTNTQILIPDSQKKWIHSIVDMLQRYKIIV
;
A
#
# COMPACT_ATOMS: atom_id res chain seq x y z
N PHE A 1 -2.97 7.50 -45.35
CA PHE A 1 -1.91 8.03 -44.48
C PHE A 1 -1.91 7.19 -43.21
N TYR A 2 -0.85 6.43 -42.94
CA TYR A 2 -0.65 5.72 -41.68
C TYR A 2 0.48 6.45 -40.94
N PRO A 3 0.24 7.01 -39.75
CA PRO A 3 1.32 7.65 -39.00
C PRO A 3 2.40 6.60 -38.67
N PRO A 4 3.69 6.95 -38.79
CA PRO A 4 4.76 6.09 -38.31
C PRO A 4 4.52 5.81 -36.83
N ILE A 5 4.35 4.54 -36.49
CA ILE A 5 4.33 4.08 -35.11
C ILE A 5 5.80 3.98 -34.69
N ASP A 6 6.37 5.09 -34.21
CA ASP A 6 7.57 5.05 -33.36
C ASP A 6 7.15 4.51 -31.99
N GLU A 7 6.72 3.24 -31.95
CA GLU A 7 6.55 2.56 -30.67
C GLU A 7 7.94 2.42 -30.03
N PRO A 8 8.10 2.76 -28.74
CA PRO A 8 9.33 2.49 -28.02
C PRO A 8 9.53 0.97 -27.97
N SER A 9 10.24 0.44 -28.96
CA SER A 9 10.63 -0.95 -29.00
C SER A 9 11.68 -1.17 -27.92
N ILE A 10 11.52 -2.26 -27.16
CA ILE A 10 12.58 -2.74 -26.29
C ILE A 10 13.75 -3.10 -27.22
N GLY A 11 14.73 -2.19 -27.30
CA GLY A 11 15.90 -2.38 -28.14
C GLY A 11 16.61 -3.68 -27.77
N ASN A 12 17.32 -4.27 -28.74
CA ASN A 12 17.97 -5.58 -28.63
C ASN A 12 19.19 -5.62 -27.67
N LYS A 13 19.19 -4.73 -26.67
CA LYS A 13 20.16 -4.70 -25.57
C LYS A 13 19.89 -5.94 -24.72
N ASN A 14 20.94 -6.59 -24.24
CA ASN A 14 20.83 -7.71 -23.30
C ASN A 14 20.21 -7.21 -21.98
N ILE A 15 18.88 -7.28 -21.88
CA ILE A 15 18.13 -6.95 -20.67
C ILE A 15 17.96 -8.26 -19.90
N ASP A 16 18.47 -8.26 -18.67
CA ASP A 16 18.27 -9.36 -17.74
C ASP A 16 16.81 -9.36 -17.26
N LEU A 17 16.01 -10.24 -17.87
CA LEU A 17 14.63 -10.53 -17.49
C LEU A 17 14.52 -11.69 -16.50
N SER A 18 15.65 -12.16 -15.95
CA SER A 18 15.63 -13.22 -14.96
C SER A 18 14.93 -12.76 -13.68
N ARG A 19 14.44 -13.73 -12.90
CA ARG A 19 13.81 -13.44 -11.62
C ARG A 19 14.85 -12.95 -10.62
N ARG A 20 14.73 -11.69 -10.20
CA ARG A 20 15.51 -11.11 -9.10
C ARG A 20 14.91 -11.50 -7.76
N GLN A 21 15.53 -12.48 -7.11
CA GLN A 21 15.05 -13.04 -5.84
C GLN A 21 15.19 -12.07 -4.66
N GLU A 22 16.07 -11.08 -4.78
CA GLU A 22 16.21 -9.99 -3.82
C GLU A 22 14.89 -9.21 -3.67
N ARG A 23 14.10 -9.12 -4.76
CA ARG A 23 12.82 -8.40 -4.76
C ARG A 23 11.75 -9.04 -3.86
N LYS A 24 11.92 -10.31 -3.48
CA LYS A 24 11.04 -10.99 -2.53
C LYS A 24 11.24 -10.55 -1.08
N HIS A 25 12.22 -9.68 -0.80
CA HIS A 25 12.56 -9.21 0.54
C HIS A 25 12.45 -7.68 0.67
N ILE A 26 11.85 -7.00 -0.31
CA ILE A 26 11.70 -5.53 -0.32
C ILE A 26 10.92 -5.04 0.91
N PHE A 27 9.97 -5.84 1.37
CA PHE A 27 9.11 -5.54 2.51
C PHE A 27 9.45 -6.36 3.75
N GLN A 28 10.62 -7.00 3.79
CA GLN A 28 11.03 -7.83 4.93
C GLN A 28 11.02 -7.02 6.23
N GLY A 29 10.33 -7.55 7.24
CA GLY A 29 10.17 -6.91 8.55
C GLY A 29 9.26 -5.67 8.54
N LYS A 30 8.47 -5.46 7.47
CA LYS A 30 7.46 -4.41 7.40
C LYS A 30 6.05 -5.01 7.47
N THR A 31 5.18 -4.33 8.18
CA THR A 31 3.76 -4.67 8.31
C THR A 31 2.93 -3.56 7.70
N PHE A 32 2.25 -3.85 6.59
CA PHE A 32 1.38 -2.92 5.90
C PHE A 32 -0.04 -3.02 6.43
N VAL A 33 -0.53 -1.92 6.98
CA VAL A 33 -1.86 -1.81 7.56
C VAL A 33 -2.77 -1.11 6.58
N PHE A 34 -3.83 -1.80 6.17
CA PHE A 34 -4.84 -1.28 5.27
C PHE A 34 -6.08 -0.87 6.07
N LEU A 35 -6.59 0.32 5.79
CA LEU A 35 -7.85 0.83 6.37
C LEU A 35 -9.05 0.59 5.43
N ASN A 36 -8.82 -0.05 4.29
CA ASN A 36 -9.81 -0.31 3.25
C ASN A 36 -9.66 -1.73 2.67
N ALA A 37 -10.73 -2.52 2.81
CA ALA A 37 -10.79 -3.90 2.31
C ALA A 37 -10.53 -4.02 0.80
N LYS A 38 -10.98 -3.04 -0.01
CA LYS A 38 -10.75 -3.05 -1.47
C LYS A 38 -9.27 -2.92 -1.81
N GLN A 39 -8.56 -2.06 -1.11
CA GLN A 39 -7.12 -1.87 -1.30
C GLN A 39 -6.33 -3.06 -0.77
N HIS A 40 -6.70 -3.56 0.41
CA HIS A 40 -6.13 -4.78 0.96
C HIS A 40 -6.23 -5.93 -0.05
N LYS A 41 -7.42 -6.19 -0.63
CA LYS A 41 -7.60 -7.24 -1.63
C LYS A 41 -6.73 -7.07 -2.88
N LYS A 42 -6.41 -5.83 -3.26
CA LYS A 42 -5.62 -5.52 -4.46
C LYS A 42 -4.11 -5.60 -4.22
N LEU A 43 -3.66 -5.19 -3.03
CA LEU A 43 -2.23 -4.95 -2.74
C LEU A 43 -1.63 -5.95 -1.76
N SER A 44 -2.43 -6.68 -0.98
CA SER A 44 -1.93 -7.64 0.03
C SER A 44 -1.03 -8.70 -0.59
N SER A 45 -1.39 -9.22 -1.77
CA SER A 45 -0.60 -10.21 -2.48
C SER A 45 0.79 -9.67 -2.87
N ALA A 46 0.88 -8.40 -3.28
CA ALA A 46 2.15 -7.76 -3.63
C ALA A 46 3.02 -7.54 -2.38
N VAL A 47 2.42 -7.18 -1.25
CA VAL A 47 3.12 -7.02 0.03
C VAL A 47 3.70 -8.36 0.49
N VAL A 48 2.89 -9.41 0.52
CA VAL A 48 3.32 -10.76 0.91
C VAL A 48 4.37 -11.30 -0.05
N PHE A 49 4.21 -11.06 -1.36
CA PHE A 49 5.20 -11.46 -2.36
C PHE A 49 6.56 -10.75 -2.19
N GLY A 50 6.54 -9.52 -1.69
CA GLY A 50 7.74 -8.76 -1.33
C GLY A 50 8.31 -9.09 0.06
N GLY A 51 7.74 -10.06 0.78
CA GLY A 51 8.25 -10.56 2.07
C GLY A 51 7.77 -9.78 3.29
N GLY A 52 6.73 -8.94 3.14
CA GLY A 52 6.11 -8.21 4.24
C GLY A 52 4.82 -8.86 4.74
N GLU A 53 4.28 -8.30 5.82
CA GLU A 53 2.95 -8.67 6.33
C GLU A 53 1.90 -7.67 5.85
N ALA A 54 0.69 -8.15 5.53
CA ALA A 54 -0.46 -7.31 5.21
C ALA A 54 -1.56 -7.55 6.24
N ARG A 55 -2.07 -6.48 6.84
CA ARG A 55 -3.18 -6.52 7.81
C ARG A 55 -4.28 -5.56 7.39
N LEU A 56 -5.52 -5.95 7.62
CA LEU A 56 -6.70 -5.11 7.41
C LEU A 56 -7.28 -4.75 8.78
N ILE A 57 -7.39 -3.45 9.06
CA ILE A 57 -8.06 -2.94 10.25
C ILE A 57 -9.34 -2.24 9.80
N MET A 58 -10.42 -2.45 10.55
CA MET A 58 -11.71 -1.81 10.35
C MET A 58 -12.18 -1.23 11.68
N GLU A 59 -13.14 -0.31 11.64
CA GLU A 59 -13.71 0.37 12.83
C GLU A 59 -14.17 -0.61 13.93
N GLU A 60 -14.63 -1.80 13.55
CA GLU A 60 -15.09 -2.86 14.45
C GLU A 60 -13.97 -3.73 15.07
N ASN A 61 -12.74 -3.63 14.56
CA ASN A 61 -11.56 -4.36 15.03
C ASN A 61 -10.38 -3.38 15.16
N GLU A 62 -10.59 -2.28 15.89
CA GLU A 62 -9.51 -1.36 16.20
C GLU A 62 -8.42 -2.05 17.03
N GLU A 63 -7.18 -1.85 16.60
CA GLU A 63 -5.98 -2.26 17.34
C GLU A 63 -5.55 -1.13 18.28
N GLU A 64 -4.81 -1.47 19.34
CA GLU A 64 -4.25 -0.45 20.24
C GLU A 64 -3.31 0.51 19.51
N ASP A 65 -3.26 1.77 19.96
CA ASP A 65 -2.30 2.79 19.49
C ASP A 65 -0.83 2.29 19.49
N SER A 66 -0.52 1.37 20.40
CA SER A 66 0.80 0.71 20.53
C SER A 66 1.18 -0.06 19.26
N PHE A 67 0.22 -0.66 18.56
CA PHE A 67 0.43 -1.41 17.32
C PHE A 67 0.93 -0.53 16.18
N PHE A 68 0.33 0.66 16.05
CA PHE A 68 0.73 1.63 15.03
C PHE A 68 2.11 2.24 15.30
N SER A 69 2.52 2.26 16.57
CA SER A 69 3.83 2.76 17.00
C SER A 69 4.95 1.73 16.87
N ALA A 70 4.63 0.47 16.52
CA ALA A 70 5.63 -0.58 16.41
C ALA A 70 6.61 -0.34 15.23
N PRO A 71 7.92 -0.61 15.41
CA PRO A 71 8.88 -0.46 14.33
C PRO A 71 8.52 -1.34 13.12
N GLY A 72 8.55 -0.76 11.92
CA GLY A 72 8.23 -1.49 10.69
C GLY A 72 6.73 -1.50 10.34
N THR A 73 5.85 -0.97 11.18
CA THR A 73 4.45 -0.76 10.82
C THR A 73 4.33 0.40 9.82
N CYS A 74 3.66 0.16 8.70
CA CYS A 74 3.40 1.13 7.63
C CYS A 74 1.89 1.18 7.38
N VAL A 75 1.25 2.31 7.67
CA VAL A 75 -0.17 2.49 7.36
C VAL A 75 -0.32 2.96 5.92
N VAL A 76 -1.08 2.22 5.13
CA VAL A 76 -1.34 2.55 3.73
C VAL A 76 -2.42 3.61 3.68
N ASP A 77 -2.04 4.83 3.30
CA ASP A 77 -3.00 5.89 3.05
C ASP A 77 -3.97 5.46 1.95
N THR A 78 -5.26 5.68 2.21
CA THR A 78 -6.32 5.33 1.28
C THR A 78 -6.38 6.26 0.08
N GLY A 79 -5.61 7.36 0.08
CA GLY A 79 -5.44 8.25 -1.07
C GLY A 79 -6.78 8.84 -1.47
N VAL A 80 -7.15 9.97 -0.86
CA VAL A 80 -8.33 10.76 -1.27
C VAL A 80 -8.24 11.23 -2.73
N THR A 81 -7.12 11.01 -3.41
CA THR A 81 -6.84 11.33 -4.81
C THR A 81 -7.66 10.53 -5.82
N ASN A 82 -8.30 9.41 -5.42
CA ASN A 82 -9.23 8.70 -6.29
C ASN A 82 -10.68 8.88 -5.81
N THR A 83 -11.30 9.96 -6.28
CA THR A 83 -12.68 10.40 -5.99
C THR A 83 -13.78 9.38 -6.30
N GLN A 84 -13.45 8.20 -6.84
CA GLN A 84 -14.40 7.17 -7.28
C GLN A 84 -14.62 6.04 -6.27
N ILE A 85 -13.87 5.97 -5.16
CA ILE A 85 -14.12 4.97 -4.14
C ILE A 85 -15.20 5.50 -3.20
N LEU A 86 -16.43 5.02 -3.37
CA LEU A 86 -17.52 5.19 -2.40
C LEU A 86 -17.12 4.50 -1.09
N ILE A 87 -16.52 5.26 -0.19
CA ILE A 87 -16.28 4.90 1.21
C ILE A 87 -17.46 5.47 2.02
N PRO A 88 -18.12 4.68 2.88
CA PRO A 88 -19.13 5.17 3.80
C PRO A 88 -18.59 6.33 4.65
N ASP A 89 -19.43 7.31 4.99
CA ASP A 89 -18.97 8.49 5.73
C ASP A 89 -18.50 8.16 7.16
N SER A 90 -19.00 7.09 7.78
CA SER A 90 -18.47 6.57 9.05
C SER A 90 -17.02 6.12 8.90
N GLN A 91 -16.74 5.30 7.88
CA GLN A 91 -15.39 4.81 7.60
C GLN A 91 -14.44 5.96 7.20
N LYS A 92 -14.91 7.01 6.53
CA LYS A 92 -14.10 8.23 6.28
C LYS A 92 -13.72 8.96 7.56
N LYS A 93 -14.67 9.15 8.49
CA LYS A 93 -14.41 9.79 9.79
C LYS A 93 -13.40 8.97 10.60
N TRP A 94 -13.56 7.66 10.60
CA TRP A 94 -12.65 6.73 11.24
C TRP A 94 -11.23 6.82 10.65
N ILE A 95 -11.11 6.75 9.31
CA ILE A 95 -9.82 6.92 8.61
C ILE A 95 -9.17 8.26 8.97
N HIS A 96 -9.95 9.35 9.00
CA HIS A 96 -9.43 10.66 9.41
C HIS A 96 -8.90 10.66 10.85
N SER A 97 -9.62 10.04 11.79
CA SER A 97 -9.16 9.88 13.17
C SER A 97 -7.82 9.15 13.27
N ILE A 98 -7.65 8.07 12.49
CA ILE A 98 -6.40 7.30 12.43
C ILE A 98 -5.28 8.14 11.82
N VAL A 99 -5.54 8.87 10.74
CA VAL A 99 -4.52 9.75 10.11
C VAL A 99 -4.10 10.86 11.08
N ASP A 100 -5.04 11.51 11.76
CA ASP A 100 -4.75 12.53 12.76
C ASP A 100 -3.92 11.96 13.91
N MET A 101 -4.23 10.73 14.35
CA MET A 101 -3.46 10.00 15.35
C MET A 101 -2.02 9.74 14.89
N LEU A 102 -1.83 9.20 13.69
CA LEU A 102 -0.50 8.91 13.13
C LEU A 102 0.32 10.18 12.91
N GLN A 103 -0.31 11.30 12.54
CA GLN A 103 0.33 12.61 12.45
C GLN A 103 0.82 13.10 13.81
N ARG A 104 0.01 12.94 14.88
CA ARG A 104 0.42 13.30 16.24
C ARG A 104 1.67 12.51 16.69
N TYR A 105 1.76 11.24 16.30
CA TYR A 105 2.93 10.40 16.61
C TYR A 105 4.13 10.61 15.66
N LYS A 106 4.04 11.50 14.65
CA LYS A 106 5.07 11.74 13.61
C LYS A 106 5.45 10.48 12.84
N ILE A 107 4.51 9.55 12.68
CA ILE A 107 4.72 8.28 11.96
C ILE A 107 4.55 8.50 10.44
N ILE A 108 3.82 9.55 10.04
CA ILE A 108 3.67 9.96 8.64
C ILE A 108 4.73 11.01 8.29
N VAL A 109 5.57 10.72 7.29
CA VAL A 109 6.50 11.67 6.63
C VAL A 109 6.28 11.60 5.13
#